data_AF-A0A5C6JWP3-F1
#
_entry.id   AF-A0A5C6JWP3-F1
#
_cell.length_a   1.000
_cell.length_b   1.000
_cell.length_c   1.000
_cell.angle_alpha   90.00
_cell.angle_beta   90.00
_cell.angle_gamma   90.00
#
_symmetry.space_group_name_H-M   'P 1'
#
loop_
_entity.id
_entity.type
_entity.pdbx_description
1 polymer ?
#
loop_
_entity_poly.entity_id
_entity_poly.type
_entity_poly.pdbx_seq_one_letter_code
_entity_poly.pdbx_strand_id
1 'polypeptide(L)'
;MPAPSTTEASPARSCAPARGVDAPSTSAVRRPWSPPPCAIWRAQESPTTCCTTKTLGDRRQVNETGAPQPQESREPWVTPEALRSMTFPRAPLTRRGYSEEAVHDALRRCAQALTALTEENDRLRADMQRHRDWIRANNIGDGSSPTGVPTVDAVLQQARAQQSAEQTVTAAREQARNMVRAARAQAEAILQQRWEQAAQSTESDQEETERLISYLRQVAQSLTVTADQYDTKRPAAASPAAPATPPVP
;
A
#
# COMPACT_ATOMS: atom_id res chain seq x y z
N MET A 1 46.37 45.82 20.91
CA MET A 1 47.41 44.92 21.46
C MET A 1 47.06 44.65 22.92
N PRO A 2 47.15 43.42 23.49
CA PRO A 2 47.15 42.07 22.90
C PRO A 2 45.97 41.19 23.41
N ALA A 3 45.76 40.04 22.77
CA ALA A 3 44.98 38.89 23.26
C ALA A 3 45.84 38.04 24.24
N PRO A 4 45.33 36.99 24.95
CA PRO A 4 45.17 35.68 24.29
C PRO A 4 44.10 34.71 24.85
N SER A 5 43.58 33.90 23.91
CA SER A 5 43.20 32.47 23.97
C SER A 5 42.72 31.80 25.27
N THR A 6 41.58 31.09 25.17
CA THR A 6 41.41 29.82 25.87
C THR A 6 40.87 28.75 24.92
N THR A 7 41.71 27.75 24.74
CA THR A 7 41.55 26.49 24.02
C THR A 7 40.89 25.49 24.95
N GLU A 8 39.78 24.86 24.55
CA GLU A 8 39.30 23.62 25.18
C GLU A 8 38.63 22.77 24.10
N ALA A 9 39.41 21.91 23.45
CA ALA A 9 39.57 20.48 23.76
C ALA A 9 38.39 19.65 23.25
N SER A 10 38.58 19.20 22.01
CA SER A 10 37.84 18.16 21.32
C SER A 10 38.08 16.79 21.95
N PRO A 11 37.05 16.04 22.36
CA PRO A 11 37.20 14.61 22.56
C PRO A 11 36.94 13.87 21.24
N ALA A 12 38.03 13.40 20.64
CA ALA A 12 38.02 12.38 19.61
C ALA A 12 37.29 11.13 20.09
N ARG A 13 36.04 10.92 19.66
CA ARG A 13 35.39 9.61 19.74
C ARG A 13 35.86 8.76 18.57
N SER A 14 36.97 8.09 18.82
CA SER A 14 37.38 6.85 18.16
C SER A 14 36.31 5.78 18.44
N CYS A 15 35.50 5.45 17.42
CA CYS A 15 34.73 4.21 17.38
C CYS A 15 35.34 3.34 16.28
N ALA A 16 36.08 2.32 16.72
CA ALA A 16 36.59 1.26 15.87
C ALA A 16 35.45 0.47 15.20
N PRO A 17 35.70 -0.12 14.00
CA PRO A 17 34.74 -0.96 13.31
C PRO A 17 34.62 -2.33 14.00
N ALA A 18 33.52 -2.57 14.70
CA ALA A 18 33.17 -3.87 15.21
C ALA A 18 32.52 -4.73 14.10
N ARG A 19 33.30 -5.72 13.66
CA ARG A 19 32.92 -7.12 13.40
C ARG A 19 31.76 -7.40 12.43
N GLY A 20 32.11 -8.18 11.42
CA GLY A 20 31.25 -8.81 10.44
C GLY A 20 29.96 -9.37 11.05
N VAL A 21 28.86 -8.96 10.45
CA VAL A 21 27.57 -9.60 10.60
C VAL A 21 27.45 -10.51 9.39
N ASP A 22 27.49 -11.80 9.66
CA ASP A 22 27.21 -12.86 8.70
C ASP A 22 25.89 -12.58 7.97
N ALA A 23 25.97 -12.62 6.64
CA ALA A 23 24.80 -12.56 5.77
C ALA A 23 23.96 -13.83 5.95
N PRO A 24 22.69 -13.75 6.37
CA PRO A 24 21.79 -14.88 6.23
C PRO A 24 21.44 -15.05 4.76
N SER A 25 22.12 -16.00 4.11
CA SER A 25 21.63 -16.70 2.93
C SER A 25 20.25 -17.29 3.26
N THR A 26 19.19 -16.66 2.77
CA THR A 26 17.87 -17.30 2.69
C THR A 26 17.15 -16.82 1.45
N SER A 27 17.55 -17.40 0.32
CA SER A 27 16.80 -17.47 -0.92
C SER A 27 15.52 -18.30 -0.72
N ALA A 28 14.56 -17.78 0.03
CA ALA A 28 13.20 -18.30 0.06
C ALA A 28 12.32 -17.37 -0.76
N VAL A 29 12.38 -17.54 -2.08
CA VAL A 29 11.40 -16.99 -3.02
C VAL A 29 10.03 -17.51 -2.60
N ARG A 30 9.29 -16.70 -1.83
CA ARG A 30 7.87 -16.92 -1.56
C ARG A 30 7.16 -16.86 -2.90
N ARG A 31 6.83 -18.03 -3.44
CA ARG A 31 5.93 -18.14 -4.57
C ARG A 31 4.61 -17.44 -4.20
N PRO A 32 4.05 -16.58 -5.06
CA PRO A 32 2.69 -16.10 -4.85
C PRO A 32 1.75 -17.31 -4.84
N TRP A 33 0.92 -17.36 -3.80
CA TRP A 33 -0.11 -18.38 -3.63
C TRP A 33 -1.06 -18.30 -4.84
N SER A 34 -0.96 -19.27 -5.76
CA SER A 34 -1.96 -19.43 -6.83
C SER A 34 -3.18 -20.10 -6.22
N PRO A 35 -4.36 -19.45 -6.20
CA PRO A 35 -5.59 -20.13 -5.87
C PRO A 35 -5.85 -21.25 -6.90
N PRO A 36 -6.34 -22.43 -6.50
CA PRO A 36 -6.77 -23.44 -7.45
C PRO A 36 -7.88 -22.86 -8.35
N PRO A 37 -7.96 -23.27 -9.63
CA PRO A 37 -9.03 -22.82 -10.51
C PRO A 37 -10.37 -23.14 -9.85
N CYS A 38 -11.16 -22.10 -9.58
CA CYS A 38 -12.51 -22.20 -9.08
C CYS A 38 -13.28 -23.17 -9.98
N ALA A 39 -13.55 -24.37 -9.45
CA ALA A 39 -14.63 -25.19 -9.96
C ALA A 39 -15.89 -24.33 -9.90
N ILE A 40 -16.45 -24.10 -11.08
CA ILE A 40 -17.69 -23.37 -11.32
C ILE A 40 -18.79 -24.10 -10.53
N TRP A 41 -19.05 -23.64 -9.32
CA TRP A 41 -20.22 -24.03 -8.55
C TRP A 41 -21.42 -23.32 -9.17
N ARG A 42 -22.08 -24.04 -10.07
CA ARG A 42 -23.40 -23.69 -10.60
C ARG A 42 -24.41 -23.88 -9.45
N ALA A 43 -24.71 -22.79 -8.74
CA ALA A 43 -25.82 -22.75 -7.80
C ALA A 43 -27.11 -23.07 -8.57
N GLN A 44 -27.86 -24.05 -8.09
CA GLN A 44 -29.14 -24.44 -8.66
C GLN A 44 -30.16 -23.37 -8.29
N GLU A 45 -30.50 -22.54 -9.27
CA GLU A 45 -31.51 -21.50 -9.20
C GLU A 45 -32.90 -22.16 -9.05
N SER A 46 -33.64 -21.77 -8.02
CA SER A 46 -35.09 -21.95 -7.97
C SER A 46 -35.75 -20.75 -8.66
N PRO A 47 -36.75 -20.94 -9.54
CA PRO A 47 -37.31 -19.87 -10.33
C PRO A 47 -38.54 -19.30 -9.63
N THR A 48 -38.50 -18.08 -9.11
CA THR A 48 -39.66 -17.17 -9.18
C THR A 48 -39.30 -15.76 -8.68
N THR A 49 -39.35 -14.82 -9.61
CA THR A 49 -40.14 -13.57 -9.57
C THR A 49 -39.33 -12.38 -10.07
N CYS A 50 -39.78 -11.87 -11.21
CA CYS A 50 -39.28 -10.67 -11.88
C CYS A 50 -39.32 -9.45 -10.95
N CYS A 51 -38.16 -8.83 -10.72
CA CYS A 51 -38.06 -7.44 -10.29
C CYS A 51 -37.02 -6.71 -11.13
N THR A 52 -37.53 -6.09 -12.19
CA THR A 52 -37.15 -4.81 -12.80
C THR A 52 -35.78 -4.24 -12.42
N THR A 53 -34.91 -4.15 -13.42
CA THR A 53 -33.71 -3.32 -13.47
C THR A 53 -33.97 -1.90 -12.97
N LYS A 54 -33.40 -1.56 -11.81
CA LYS A 54 -33.28 -0.17 -11.36
C LYS A 54 -31.80 0.14 -11.17
N THR A 55 -31.30 0.96 -12.07
CA THR A 55 -29.98 1.58 -12.09
C THR A 55 -29.70 2.19 -10.72
N LEU A 56 -28.91 1.49 -9.90
CA LEU A 56 -28.51 1.95 -8.57
C LEU A 56 -27.34 2.90 -8.75
N GLY A 57 -27.68 4.17 -8.98
CA GLY A 57 -26.78 5.27 -8.62
C GLY A 57 -26.42 5.10 -7.15
N ASP A 58 -25.11 5.03 -6.89
CA ASP A 58 -24.47 5.00 -5.59
C ASP A 58 -24.79 6.31 -4.84
N ARG A 59 -26.03 6.37 -4.37
CA ARG A 59 -26.55 7.42 -3.52
C ARG A 59 -26.01 7.12 -2.13
N ARG A 60 -24.83 7.68 -1.83
CA ARG A 60 -24.40 7.90 -0.45
C ARG A 60 -25.61 8.43 0.32
N GLN A 61 -26.17 7.62 1.21
CA GLN A 61 -27.11 8.11 2.19
C GLN A 61 -26.32 9.04 3.11
N VAL A 62 -26.32 10.33 2.76
CA VAL A 62 -26.08 11.40 3.71
C VAL A 62 -27.36 11.49 4.53
N ASN A 63 -27.32 10.90 5.71
CA ASN A 63 -28.22 11.22 6.79
C ASN A 63 -28.19 12.74 7.04
N GLU A 64 -29.37 13.39 6.99
CA GLU A 64 -29.58 14.85 7.01
C GLU A 64 -29.04 15.57 8.27
N THR A 65 -28.52 14.83 9.25
CA THR A 65 -28.02 15.40 10.51
C THR A 65 -26.53 15.79 10.45
N GLY A 66 -25.77 15.43 9.41
CA GLY A 66 -24.33 15.74 9.31
C GLY A 66 -23.44 15.12 10.40
N ALA A 67 -24.05 14.45 11.38
CA ALA A 67 -23.36 13.64 12.37
C ALA A 67 -22.88 12.36 11.68
N PRO A 68 -21.59 11.98 11.82
CA PRO A 68 -21.16 10.64 11.43
C PRO A 68 -22.05 9.66 12.17
N GLN A 69 -22.79 8.81 11.45
CA GLN A 69 -23.52 7.75 12.13
C GLN A 69 -22.50 6.99 12.98
N PRO A 70 -22.79 6.74 14.27
CA PRO A 70 -21.97 5.82 15.04
C PRO A 70 -21.93 4.57 14.20
N GLN A 71 -20.73 4.21 13.70
CA GLN A 71 -20.61 3.03 12.87
C GLN A 71 -21.19 1.90 13.68
N GLU A 72 -22.38 1.45 13.30
CA GLU A 72 -23.03 0.32 13.92
C GLU A 72 -21.96 -0.74 14.00
N SER A 73 -21.67 -1.13 15.24
CA SER A 73 -20.61 -2.05 15.56
C SER A 73 -20.99 -3.33 14.83
N ARG A 74 -20.49 -3.49 13.59
CA ARG A 74 -20.74 -4.67 12.79
C ARG A 74 -20.10 -5.78 13.58
N GLU A 75 -20.91 -6.44 14.39
CA GLU A 75 -20.45 -7.55 15.18
C GLU A 75 -19.77 -8.51 14.21
N PRO A 76 -18.56 -9.01 14.56
CA PRO A 76 -17.85 -9.91 13.68
C PRO A 76 -18.76 -11.08 13.33
N TRP A 77 -19.11 -11.18 12.04
CA TRP A 77 -20.03 -12.20 11.52
C TRP A 77 -19.54 -13.63 11.79
N VAL A 78 -18.25 -13.80 12.11
CA VAL A 78 -17.63 -15.04 12.56
C VAL A 78 -16.66 -14.74 13.70
N THR A 79 -16.82 -15.45 14.81
CA THR A 79 -15.87 -15.47 15.94
C THR A 79 -14.95 -16.70 15.85
N PRO A 80 -13.74 -16.66 16.43
CA PRO A 80 -12.86 -17.84 16.47
C PRO A 80 -13.55 -19.05 17.12
N GLU A 81 -14.40 -18.80 18.13
CA GLU A 81 -15.12 -19.85 18.86
C GLU A 81 -16.27 -20.44 18.07
N ALA A 82 -16.92 -19.62 17.22
CA ALA A 82 -17.89 -20.11 16.25
C ALA A 82 -17.22 -21.09 15.25
N LEU A 83 -15.99 -20.82 14.79
CA LEU A 83 -15.27 -21.74 13.91
C LEU A 83 -14.88 -23.04 14.59
N ARG A 84 -14.49 -23.00 15.87
CA ARG A 84 -14.12 -24.22 16.62
C ARG A 84 -15.32 -25.12 16.91
N SER A 85 -16.51 -24.55 17.01
CA SER A 85 -17.77 -25.26 17.28
C SER A 85 -18.59 -25.57 16.02
N MET A 86 -18.13 -25.14 14.85
CA MET A 86 -18.85 -25.34 13.59
C MET A 86 -18.90 -26.82 13.23
N THR A 87 -20.11 -27.35 13.04
CA THR A 87 -20.34 -28.74 12.61
C THR A 87 -20.95 -28.75 11.22
N PHE A 88 -20.50 -29.66 10.37
CA PHE A 88 -21.01 -29.82 9.01
C PHE A 88 -21.84 -31.10 8.89
N PRO A 89 -22.97 -31.07 8.16
CA PRO A 89 -23.70 -32.29 7.86
C PRO A 89 -22.86 -33.20 6.96
N ARG A 90 -22.94 -34.51 7.18
CA ARG A 90 -22.26 -35.49 6.32
C ARG A 90 -22.83 -35.45 4.91
N ALA A 91 -21.94 -35.63 3.93
CA ALA A 91 -22.33 -35.65 2.52
C ALA A 91 -23.35 -36.78 2.26
N PRO A 92 -24.35 -36.55 1.39
CA PRO A 92 -25.26 -37.62 0.98
C PRO A 92 -24.49 -38.73 0.26
N LEU A 93 -24.91 -39.98 0.45
CA LEU A 93 -24.21 -41.21 0.02
C LEU A 93 -23.81 -41.22 -1.47
N THR A 94 -24.52 -40.45 -2.31
CA THR A 94 -24.29 -40.36 -3.75
C THR A 94 -23.15 -39.42 -4.15
N ARG A 95 -22.56 -38.66 -3.22
CA ARG A 95 -21.47 -37.71 -3.49
C ARG A 95 -20.28 -37.92 -2.55
N ARG A 96 -19.07 -37.77 -3.10
CA ARG A 96 -17.84 -37.74 -2.29
C ARG A 96 -17.75 -36.40 -1.56
N GLY A 97 -17.66 -36.45 -0.23
CA GLY A 97 -17.45 -35.27 0.61
C GLY A 97 -15.97 -34.91 0.77
N TYR A 98 -15.72 -33.79 1.45
CA TYR A 98 -14.37 -33.43 1.90
C TYR A 98 -13.91 -34.35 3.04
N SER A 99 -12.58 -34.52 3.18
CA SER A 99 -12.02 -35.23 4.32
C SER A 99 -12.28 -34.46 5.61
N GLU A 100 -12.88 -35.12 6.59
CA GLU A 100 -13.26 -34.53 7.87
C GLU A 100 -12.04 -33.98 8.61
N GLU A 101 -10.95 -34.75 8.68
CA GLU A 101 -9.70 -34.33 9.34
C GLU A 101 -9.10 -33.08 8.69
N ALA A 102 -9.06 -33.04 7.36
CA ALA A 102 -8.50 -31.89 6.63
C ALA A 102 -9.33 -30.61 6.84
N VAL A 103 -10.66 -30.73 6.92
CA VAL A 103 -11.55 -29.60 7.21
C VAL A 103 -11.36 -29.11 8.64
N HIS A 104 -11.27 -30.01 9.63
CA HIS A 104 -11.02 -29.63 11.02
C HIS A 104 -9.63 -28.96 11.19
N ASP A 105 -8.60 -29.44 10.50
CA ASP A 105 -7.27 -28.80 10.49
C ASP A 105 -7.29 -27.41 9.86
N ALA A 106 -8.06 -27.23 8.78
CA ALA A 106 -8.26 -25.92 8.18
C ALA A 106 -8.98 -24.97 9.14
N LEU A 107 -10.08 -25.42 9.77
CA LEU A 107 -10.82 -24.62 10.75
C LEU A 107 -9.97 -24.23 11.95
N ARG A 108 -9.14 -25.14 12.49
CA ARG A 108 -8.21 -24.82 13.58
C ARG A 108 -7.21 -23.73 13.20
N ARG A 109 -6.61 -23.81 12.00
CA ARG A 109 -5.69 -22.77 11.50
C ARG A 109 -6.41 -21.44 11.28
N CYS A 110 -7.62 -21.45 10.73
CA CYS A 110 -8.43 -20.25 10.56
C CYS A 110 -8.80 -19.61 11.90
N ALA A 111 -9.21 -20.39 12.90
CA ALA A 111 -9.52 -19.89 14.23
C ALA A 111 -8.29 -19.26 14.91
N GLN A 112 -7.11 -19.88 14.79
CA GLN A 112 -5.85 -19.32 15.29
C GLN A 112 -5.50 -17.99 14.59
N ALA A 113 -5.61 -17.94 13.25
CA ALA A 113 -5.34 -16.73 12.49
C ALA A 113 -6.31 -15.60 12.85
N LEU A 114 -7.61 -15.91 13.01
CA LEU A 114 -8.60 -14.92 13.45
C LEU A 114 -8.32 -14.41 14.86
N THR A 115 -7.91 -15.29 15.78
CA THR A 115 -7.53 -14.89 17.15
C THR A 115 -6.37 -13.88 17.13
N ALA A 116 -5.32 -14.17 16.36
CA ALA A 116 -4.18 -13.27 16.22
C ALA A 116 -4.58 -11.91 15.59
N LEU A 117 -5.49 -11.92 14.61
CA LEU A 117 -6.01 -10.69 14.00
C LEU A 117 -6.87 -9.88 14.99
N THR A 118 -7.68 -10.53 15.82
CA THR A 118 -8.50 -9.84 16.83
C THR A 118 -7.62 -9.20 17.90
N GLU A 119 -6.60 -9.91 18.38
CA GLU A 119 -5.64 -9.39 19.38
C GLU A 119 -4.88 -8.17 18.85
N GLU A 120 -4.39 -8.22 17.61
CA GLU A 120 -3.72 -7.08 16.99
C GLU A 120 -4.69 -5.92 16.74
N ASN A 121 -5.95 -6.19 16.36
CA ASN A 121 -6.95 -5.14 16.19
C ASN A 121 -7.25 -4.42 17.52
N ASP A 122 -7.40 -5.18 18.61
CA ASP A 122 -7.66 -4.64 19.94
C ASP A 122 -6.46 -3.84 20.46
N ARG A 123 -5.24 -4.31 20.17
CA ARG A 123 -4.02 -3.53 20.41
C ARG A 123 -4.02 -2.20 19.67
N LEU A 124 -4.30 -2.21 18.36
CA LEU A 124 -4.36 -0.99 17.55
C LEU A 124 -5.45 -0.02 18.04
N ARG A 125 -6.60 -0.55 18.48
CA ARG A 125 -7.66 0.26 19.08
C ARG A 125 -7.23 0.89 20.40
N ALA A 126 -6.53 0.14 21.26
CA ALA A 126 -5.97 0.65 22.50
C ALA A 126 -4.94 1.76 22.25
N ASP A 127 -4.06 1.59 21.26
CA ASP A 127 -3.07 2.60 20.87
C ASP A 127 -3.73 3.85 20.29
N MET A 128 -4.73 3.71 19.42
CA MET A 128 -5.52 4.85 18.91
C MET A 128 -6.23 5.59 20.05
N GLN A 129 -6.80 4.85 21.01
CA GLN A 129 -7.45 5.45 22.17
C GLN A 129 -6.45 6.21 23.04
N ARG A 130 -5.28 5.62 23.29
CA ARG A 130 -4.17 6.29 24.00
C ARG A 130 -3.72 7.57 23.28
N HIS A 131 -3.63 7.57 21.95
CA HIS A 131 -3.31 8.78 21.19
C HIS A 131 -4.40 9.84 21.29
N ARG A 132 -5.68 9.45 21.22
CA ARG A 132 -6.81 10.37 21.43
C ARG A 132 -6.77 10.99 22.83
N ASP A 133 -6.51 10.18 23.85
CA ASP A 133 -6.44 10.65 25.23
C ASP A 133 -5.21 11.54 25.46
N TRP A 134 -4.07 11.23 24.82
CA TRP A 134 -2.90 12.11 24.83
C TRP A 134 -3.17 13.47 24.15
N ILE A 135 -3.87 13.48 23.02
CA ILE A 135 -4.24 14.74 22.34
C ILE A 135 -5.16 15.58 23.24
N ARG A 136 -6.17 14.94 23.86
CA ARG A 136 -7.10 15.60 24.79
C ARG A 136 -6.35 16.16 26.01
N ALA A 137 -5.42 15.41 26.57
CA ALA A 137 -4.64 15.83 27.74
C ALA A 137 -3.67 17.00 27.44
N ASN A 138 -3.18 17.11 26.21
CA ASN A 138 -2.22 18.16 25.82
C ASN A 138 -2.88 19.38 25.15
N ASN A 139 -4.21 19.43 25.02
CA ASN A 139 -4.94 20.48 24.32
C ASN A 139 -4.45 20.73 22.87
N ILE A 140 -3.85 19.72 22.23
CA ILE A 140 -3.28 19.84 20.87
C ILE A 140 -4.38 19.79 19.79
N GLY A 141 -5.64 19.56 20.17
CA GLY A 141 -6.70 19.21 19.22
C GLY A 141 -8.10 19.75 19.51
N ASP A 142 -8.28 20.76 20.37
CA ASP A 142 -9.61 21.35 20.63
C ASP A 142 -10.12 22.25 19.47
N GLY A 143 -9.90 21.81 18.22
CA GLY A 143 -10.70 22.19 17.05
C GLY A 143 -12.03 21.41 16.97
N SER A 144 -12.37 20.58 17.95
CA SER A 144 -13.67 19.90 18.04
C SER A 144 -14.79 20.77 18.61
N SER A 145 -14.60 22.09 18.70
CA SER A 145 -15.74 22.96 18.87
C SER A 145 -16.65 22.78 17.64
N PRO A 146 -17.92 22.37 17.80
CA PRO A 146 -18.80 22.00 16.69
C PRO A 146 -19.14 23.16 15.73
N THR A 147 -18.63 24.35 16.00
CA THR A 147 -18.61 25.47 15.05
C THR A 147 -17.56 25.19 13.98
N GLY A 148 -17.98 24.64 12.84
CA GLY A 148 -17.15 24.24 11.69
C GLY A 148 -16.39 25.37 10.96
N VAL A 149 -15.85 26.34 11.69
CA VAL A 149 -14.97 27.39 11.16
C VAL A 149 -13.54 27.02 11.55
N PRO A 150 -12.68 26.64 10.59
CA PRO A 150 -11.28 26.36 10.86
C PRO A 150 -10.63 27.61 11.46
N THR A 151 -9.93 27.45 12.58
CA THR A 151 -9.17 28.54 13.20
C THR A 151 -8.08 29.03 12.25
N VAL A 152 -7.76 30.32 12.30
CA VAL A 152 -6.72 30.94 11.43
C VAL A 152 -5.38 30.19 11.55
N ASP A 153 -5.05 29.71 12.75
CA ASP A 153 -3.84 28.93 13.00
C ASP A 153 -3.89 27.55 12.33
N ALA A 154 -5.05 26.87 12.35
CA ALA A 154 -5.22 25.61 11.62
C ALA A 154 -5.08 25.80 10.10
N VAL A 155 -5.59 26.91 9.55
CA VAL A 155 -5.41 27.26 8.12
C VAL A 155 -3.93 27.53 7.82
N LEU A 156 -3.22 28.26 8.68
CA LEU A 156 -1.79 28.53 8.51
C LEU A 156 -0.96 27.24 8.59
N GLN A 157 -1.27 26.37 9.55
CA GLN A 157 -0.63 25.07 9.70
C GLN A 157 -0.91 24.16 8.49
N GLN A 158 -2.14 24.16 8.00
CA GLN A 158 -2.53 23.42 6.79
C GLN A 158 -1.78 23.95 5.57
N ALA A 159 -1.65 25.26 5.40
CA ALA A 159 -0.89 25.86 4.31
C ALA A 159 0.60 25.46 4.35
N ARG A 160 1.22 25.48 5.54
CA ARG A 160 2.61 25.02 5.72
C ARG A 160 2.76 23.53 5.42
N ALA A 161 1.82 22.70 5.86
CA ALA A 161 1.82 21.27 5.58
C ALA A 161 1.63 20.98 4.08
N GLN A 162 0.79 21.75 3.40
CA GLN A 162 0.60 21.62 1.97
C GLN A 162 1.87 22.00 1.20
N GLN A 163 2.52 23.11 1.56
CA GLN A 163 3.78 23.52 0.95
C GLN A 163 4.89 22.48 1.16
N SER A 164 5.00 21.88 2.34
CA SER A 164 6.00 20.83 2.59
C SER A 164 5.69 19.53 1.84
N ALA A 165 4.42 19.15 1.71
CA ALA A 165 4.00 18.02 0.90
C ALA A 165 4.32 18.25 -0.59
N GLU A 166 4.10 19.45 -1.12
CA GLU A 166 4.43 19.79 -2.50
C GLU A 166 5.95 19.74 -2.76
N GLN A 167 6.77 20.17 -1.79
CA GLN A 167 8.22 20.06 -1.86
C GLN A 167 8.68 18.59 -1.91
N THR A 168 8.14 17.73 -1.05
CA THR A 168 8.53 16.30 -1.02
C THR A 168 8.10 15.58 -2.29
N VAL A 169 6.91 15.86 -2.82
CA VAL A 169 6.44 15.29 -4.09
C VAL A 169 7.32 15.75 -5.27
N THR A 170 7.76 17.01 -5.26
CA THR A 170 8.66 17.53 -6.30
C THR A 170 10.03 16.85 -6.25
N ALA A 171 10.63 16.74 -5.05
CA ALA A 171 11.90 16.06 -4.84
C ALA A 171 11.83 14.58 -5.23
N ALA A 172 10.75 13.87 -4.86
CA ALA A 172 10.56 12.47 -5.23
C ALA A 172 10.44 12.28 -6.75
N ARG A 173 9.74 13.19 -7.45
CA ARG A 173 9.64 13.17 -8.92
C ARG A 173 10.98 13.41 -9.59
N GLU A 174 11.76 14.35 -9.07
CA GLU A 174 13.11 14.62 -9.59
C GLU A 174 14.03 13.40 -9.37
N GLN A 175 14.00 12.80 -8.19
CA GLN A 175 14.73 11.57 -7.90
C GLN A 175 14.33 10.43 -8.85
N ALA A 176 13.04 10.24 -9.10
CA ALA A 176 12.56 9.23 -10.04
C ALA A 176 13.07 9.47 -11.47
N ARG A 177 13.06 10.73 -11.93
CA ARG A 177 13.63 11.10 -13.24
C ARG A 177 15.13 10.83 -13.31
N ASN A 178 15.87 11.11 -12.23
CA ASN A 178 17.30 10.83 -12.15
C ASN A 178 17.58 9.32 -12.18
N MET A 179 16.80 8.50 -11.48
CA MET A 179 16.92 7.04 -11.52
C MET A 179 16.65 6.47 -12.92
N VAL A 180 15.62 6.97 -13.62
CA VAL A 180 15.33 6.52 -15.00
C VAL A 180 16.48 6.89 -15.95
N ARG A 181 17.05 8.09 -15.83
CA ARG A 181 18.22 8.49 -16.63
C ARG A 181 19.44 7.62 -16.34
N ALA A 182 19.73 7.36 -15.06
CA ALA A 182 20.85 6.50 -14.64
C ALA A 182 20.67 5.07 -15.14
N ALA A 183 19.47 4.51 -15.05
CA ALA A 183 19.16 3.16 -15.54
C ALA A 183 19.34 3.04 -17.06
N ARG A 184 18.94 4.07 -17.83
CA ARG A 184 19.17 4.10 -19.27
C ARG A 184 20.66 4.17 -19.61
N ALA A 185 21.42 5.05 -18.96
CA ALA A 185 22.86 5.14 -19.15
C ALA A 185 23.58 3.82 -18.82
N GLN A 186 23.15 3.13 -17.74
CA GLN A 186 23.68 1.82 -17.38
C GLN A 186 23.33 0.75 -18.42
N ALA A 187 22.09 0.74 -18.92
CA ALA A 187 21.67 -0.22 -19.96
C ALA A 187 22.47 -0.02 -21.26
N GLU A 188 22.70 1.24 -21.66
CA GLU A 188 23.53 1.58 -22.83
C GLU A 188 24.99 1.15 -22.64
N ALA A 189 25.57 1.38 -21.46
CA ALA A 189 26.92 0.92 -21.14
C ALA A 189 27.06 -0.61 -21.19
N ILE A 190 26.05 -1.34 -20.68
CA ILE A 190 26.03 -2.81 -20.77
C ILE A 190 25.96 -3.26 -22.23
N LEU A 191 25.10 -2.62 -23.05
CA LEU A 191 25.02 -2.94 -24.46
C LEU A 191 26.37 -2.69 -25.14
N GLN A 192 27.00 -1.52 -24.94
CA GLN A 192 28.32 -1.20 -25.52
C GLN A 192 29.38 -2.25 -25.14
N GLN A 193 29.47 -2.62 -23.86
CA GLN A 193 30.38 -3.65 -23.40
C GLN A 193 30.12 -5.01 -24.09
N ARG A 194 28.84 -5.35 -24.33
CA ARG A 194 28.48 -6.57 -25.05
C ARG A 194 28.81 -6.50 -26.54
N TRP A 195 28.68 -5.34 -27.19
CA TRP A 195 29.11 -5.15 -28.58
C TRP A 195 30.61 -5.37 -28.75
N GLU A 196 31.42 -4.84 -27.82
CA GLU A 196 32.87 -5.04 -27.82
C GLU A 196 33.25 -6.51 -27.60
N GLN A 197 32.52 -7.22 -26.72
CA GLN A 197 32.69 -8.66 -26.52
C GLN A 197 32.25 -9.48 -27.75
N ALA A 198 31.13 -9.12 -28.37
CA ALA A 198 30.59 -9.77 -29.58
C ALA A 198 31.58 -9.68 -30.75
N ALA A 199 32.22 -8.53 -30.93
CA ALA A 199 33.27 -8.35 -31.95
C ALA A 199 34.48 -9.28 -31.76
N GLN A 200 34.66 -9.84 -30.56
CA GLN A 200 35.76 -10.74 -30.19
C GLN A 200 35.32 -12.21 -30.05
N SER A 201 34.02 -12.52 -30.12
CA SER A 201 33.46 -13.85 -29.87
C SER A 201 32.96 -14.55 -31.13
N THR A 202 32.70 -15.86 -31.03
CA THR A 202 32.39 -16.74 -32.18
C THR A 202 30.91 -16.74 -32.54
N GLU A 203 30.57 -17.22 -33.75
CA GLU A 203 29.24 -17.15 -34.38
C GLU A 203 28.07 -17.66 -33.49
N SER A 204 28.31 -18.64 -32.60
CA SER A 204 27.31 -19.13 -31.63
C SER A 204 26.96 -18.12 -30.54
N ASP A 205 27.92 -17.30 -30.09
CA ASP A 205 27.69 -16.27 -29.08
C ASP A 205 26.84 -15.12 -29.67
N GLN A 206 26.92 -14.95 -30.99
CA GLN A 206 26.23 -13.91 -31.74
C GLN A 206 24.70 -14.09 -31.67
N GLU A 207 24.18 -15.29 -31.91
CA GLU A 207 22.73 -15.57 -31.83
C GLU A 207 22.17 -15.37 -30.42
N GLU A 208 22.93 -15.73 -29.38
CA GLU A 208 22.50 -15.51 -27.98
C GLU A 208 22.46 -14.02 -27.64
N THR A 209 23.42 -13.23 -28.13
CA THR A 209 23.39 -11.77 -27.94
C THR A 209 22.20 -11.11 -28.63
N GLU A 210 21.82 -11.53 -29.84
CA GLU A 210 20.65 -11.00 -30.54
C GLU A 210 19.34 -11.26 -29.79
N ARG A 211 19.19 -12.46 -29.22
CA ARG A 211 18.03 -12.79 -28.37
C ARG A 211 17.97 -11.91 -27.13
N LEU A 212 19.11 -11.67 -26.49
CA LEU A 212 19.19 -10.84 -25.29
C LEU A 212 18.87 -9.36 -25.59
N ILE A 213 19.38 -8.83 -26.71
CA ILE A 213 19.10 -7.48 -27.19
C ILE A 213 17.60 -7.32 -27.45
N SER A 214 16.98 -8.30 -28.11
CA SER A 214 15.54 -8.32 -28.38
C SER A 214 14.71 -8.28 -27.09
N TYR A 215 15.10 -9.07 -26.10
CA TYR A 215 14.46 -9.10 -24.78
C TYR A 215 14.58 -7.76 -24.05
N LEU A 216 15.78 -7.16 -24.00
CA LEU A 216 15.98 -5.85 -23.36
C LEU A 216 15.14 -4.75 -24.01
N ARG A 217 15.01 -4.78 -25.35
CA ARG A 217 14.17 -3.83 -26.10
C ARG A 217 12.70 -3.98 -25.74
N GLN A 218 12.20 -5.21 -25.62
CA GLN A 218 10.82 -5.50 -25.22
C GLN A 218 10.55 -5.04 -23.78
N VAL A 219 11.48 -5.27 -22.85
CA VAL A 219 11.36 -4.80 -21.46
C VAL A 219 11.31 -3.26 -21.43
N ALA A 220 12.19 -2.58 -22.17
CA ALA A 220 12.20 -1.12 -22.24
C ALA A 220 10.86 -0.55 -22.77
N GLN A 221 10.28 -1.17 -23.81
CA GLN A 221 8.97 -0.78 -24.36
C GLN A 221 7.84 -0.96 -23.34
N SER A 222 7.84 -2.08 -22.59
CA SER A 222 6.82 -2.33 -21.57
C SER A 222 6.86 -1.29 -20.43
N LEU A 223 8.06 -0.86 -20.03
CA LEU A 223 8.24 0.15 -18.98
C LEU A 223 7.73 1.52 -19.41
N THR A 224 7.97 1.93 -20.66
CA THR A 224 7.43 3.21 -21.18
C THR A 224 5.91 3.24 -21.19
N VAL A 225 5.25 2.15 -21.60
CA VAL A 225 3.78 2.07 -21.59
C VAL A 225 3.23 2.16 -20.17
N THR A 226 3.88 1.52 -19.20
CA THR A 226 3.44 1.63 -17.80
C THR A 226 3.61 3.04 -17.25
N ALA A 227 4.66 3.78 -17.63
CA ALA A 227 4.87 5.16 -17.20
C ALA A 227 3.74 6.09 -17.69
N ASP A 228 3.33 5.96 -18.95
CA ASP A 228 2.24 6.76 -19.54
C ASP A 228 0.88 6.46 -18.90
N GLN A 229 0.66 5.21 -18.47
CA GLN A 229 -0.56 4.83 -17.72
C GLN A 229 -0.66 5.52 -16.36
N TYR A 230 0.46 5.76 -15.67
CA TYR A 230 0.44 6.48 -14.39
C TYR A 230 0.19 7.98 -14.55
N ASP A 231 0.65 8.59 -15.65
CA ASP A 231 0.35 10.00 -15.94
C ASP A 231 -1.11 10.20 -16.34
N THR A 232 -1.68 9.29 -17.13
CA THR A 232 -3.08 9.37 -17.60
C THR A 232 -4.12 8.98 -16.55
N LYS A 233 -3.81 8.04 -15.66
CA LYS A 233 -4.73 7.58 -14.61
C LYS A 233 -4.72 8.47 -13.37
N ARG A 234 -3.90 9.53 -13.35
CA ARG A 234 -4.02 10.58 -12.34
C ARG A 234 -5.35 11.30 -12.60
N PRO A 235 -6.38 11.14 -11.73
CA PRO A 235 -7.56 11.96 -11.86
C PRO A 235 -7.08 13.41 -11.78
N ALA A 236 -7.47 14.24 -12.75
CA ALA A 236 -7.23 15.67 -12.71
C ALA A 236 -7.70 16.14 -11.34
N ALA A 237 -6.75 16.37 -10.43
CA ALA A 237 -7.04 16.91 -9.11
C ALA A 237 -7.86 18.16 -9.39
N ALA A 238 -9.08 18.19 -8.86
CA ALA A 238 -10.07 19.22 -9.10
C ALA A 238 -9.37 20.57 -9.25
N SER A 239 -9.40 21.10 -10.47
CA SER A 239 -8.91 22.45 -10.73
C SER A 239 -9.59 23.35 -9.68
N PRO A 240 -8.83 24.07 -8.83
CA PRO A 240 -9.43 24.83 -7.76
C PRO A 240 -10.42 25.80 -8.39
N ALA A 241 -11.70 25.62 -8.04
CA ALA A 241 -12.78 26.46 -8.52
C ALA A 241 -12.38 27.92 -8.26
N ALA A 242 -12.37 28.72 -9.33
CA ALA A 242 -12.03 30.13 -9.26
C ALA A 242 -12.88 30.81 -8.16
N PRO A 243 -12.28 31.66 -7.30
CA PRO A 243 -13.04 32.37 -6.28
C PRO A 243 -14.09 33.24 -6.96
N ALA A 244 -15.36 32.98 -6.67
CA ALA A 244 -16.47 33.79 -7.13
C ALA A 244 -16.25 35.23 -6.63
N THR A 245 -16.11 36.16 -7.56
CA THR A 245 -16.05 37.59 -7.28
C THR A 245 -17.35 38.03 -6.61
N PRO A 246 -17.31 38.67 -5.43
CA PRO A 246 -18.52 39.19 -4.81
C PRO A 246 -19.08 40.37 -5.64
N PRO A 247 -20.41 40.55 -5.69
CA PRO A 247 -21.01 41.71 -6.32
C PRO A 247 -20.63 42.99 -5.56
N VAL A 248 -20.13 43.97 -6.30
CA VAL A 248 -19.84 45.33 -5.80
C VAL A 248 -21.19 46.05 -5.59
N PRO A 249 -21.38 46.77 -4.46
CA PRO A 249 -22.61 47.51 -4.16
C PRO A 249 -22.84 48.73 -5.07
#